data_AF-A0A7K0TU20-F1
#
_entry.id   AF-A0A7K0TU20-F1
#
_cell.length_a   1.000
_cell.length_b   1.000
_cell.length_c   1.000
_cell.angle_alpha   90.00
_cell.angle_beta   90.00
_cell.angle_gamma   90.00
#
_symmetry.space_group_name_H-M   'P 1'
#
loop_
_entity.id
_entity.type
_entity.pdbx_description
1 polymer ?
#
loop_
_entity_poly.entity_id
_entity_poly.type
_entity_poly.pdbx_seq_one_letter_code
_entity_poly.pdbx_strand_id
1 'polypeptide(L)' 'MDIDAKRTLLTSGELVVTGRLVDASNATLYATSSLGDQSMTCIYKPIAGERALWDFPDGNLAQREYASYLVS' A
#
# COMPACT_ATOMS: atom_id res chain seq x y z
N MET A 1 6.52 17.02 -3.98
CA MET A 1 7.40 15.83 -3.91
C MET A 1 7.25 15.09 -5.22
N ASP A 2 8.37 14.86 -5.92
CA ASP A 2 8.36 14.05 -7.14
C ASP A 2 8.09 12.57 -6.83
N ILE A 3 8.01 11.75 -7.87
CA ILE A 3 7.63 10.33 -7.74
C ILE A 3 8.71 9.48 -7.07
N ASP A 4 9.98 9.83 -7.26
CA ASP A 4 11.11 9.09 -6.69
C ASP A 4 11.28 9.39 -5.20
N ALA A 5 11.04 10.64 -4.79
CA ALA A 5 10.97 11.02 -3.40
C ALA A 5 9.78 10.36 -2.68
N LYS A 6 8.59 10.28 -3.32
CA LYS A 6 7.45 9.52 -2.78
C LYS A 6 7.77 8.03 -2.63
N ARG A 7 8.38 7.43 -3.65
CA ARG A 7 8.80 6.01 -3.61
C ARG A 7 9.77 5.77 -2.45
N THR A 8 10.80 6.60 -2.34
CA THR A 8 11.79 6.52 -1.25
C THR A 8 11.12 6.60 0.12
N LEU A 9 10.19 7.54 0.29
CA LEU A 9 9.43 7.68 1.53
C LEU A 9 8.64 6.40 1.85
N LEU A 10 7.90 5.85 0.87
CA LEU A 10 7.11 4.62 1.04
C LEU A 10 7.95 3.35 1.28
N THR A 11 9.14 3.24 0.69
CA THR A 11 9.98 2.04 0.78
C THR A 11 10.96 2.04 1.95
N SER A 12 11.30 3.22 2.47
CA SER A 12 12.35 3.37 3.49
C SER A 12 11.90 4.14 4.73
N GLY A 13 10.72 4.76 4.70
CA GLY A 13 10.12 5.41 5.85
C GLY A 13 9.55 4.42 6.86
N GLU A 14 9.54 4.82 8.12
CA GLU A 14 8.80 4.13 9.17
C GLU A 14 7.30 4.18 8.86
N LEU A 15 6.65 3.02 8.86
CA LEU A 15 5.23 2.90 8.56
C LEU A 15 4.43 2.73 9.85
N VAL A 16 3.59 3.70 10.16
CA VAL A 16 2.68 3.67 11.31
C VAL A 16 1.24 3.52 10.83
N VAL A 17 0.62 2.39 11.14
CA VAL A 17 -0.80 2.15 10.85
C VAL A 17 -1.65 2.90 11.88
N THR A 18 -2.50 3.80 11.42
CA THR A 18 -3.36 4.67 12.25
C THR A 18 -4.83 4.29 12.18
N GLY A 19 -5.24 3.45 11.22
CA GLY A 19 -6.61 2.98 11.13
C GLY A 19 -6.82 1.86 10.11
N ARG A 20 -8.05 1.36 10.06
CA ARG A 20 -8.51 0.35 9.09
C ARG A 20 -9.80 0.81 8.42
N LEU A 21 -9.85 0.72 7.10
CA LEU A 21 -11.07 0.91 6.32
C LEU A 21 -11.86 -0.42 6.36
N VAL A 22 -13.06 -0.37 6.90
CA VAL A 22 -13.90 -1.57 7.13
C VAL A 22 -14.76 -1.95 5.93
N ASP A 23 -15.05 -1.00 5.04
CA ASP A 23 -15.88 -1.20 3.85
C ASP A 23 -15.10 -1.73 2.62
N ALA A 24 -13.97 -2.40 2.87
CA ALA A 24 -13.12 -2.96 1.83
C ALA A 24 -13.18 -4.50 1.85
N SER A 25 -13.17 -5.11 0.67
CA SER A 25 -13.21 -6.58 0.50
C SER A 25 -11.99 -7.30 1.07
N ASN A 26 -10.84 -6.61 1.09
CA ASN A 26 -9.56 -7.04 1.63
C ASN A 26 -9.03 -6.04 2.66
N ALA A 27 -8.08 -6.47 3.49
CA ALA A 27 -7.45 -5.62 4.50
C ALA A 27 -6.91 -4.34 3.87
N THR A 28 -7.41 -3.21 4.35
CA THR A 28 -7.08 -1.87 3.84
C THR A 28 -6.77 -1.00 5.04
N LEU A 29 -5.48 -0.70 5.21
CA LEU A 29 -4.97 -0.04 6.40
C LEU A 29 -4.57 1.40 6.05
N TYR A 30 -5.09 2.35 6.81
CA TYR A 30 -4.70 3.75 6.71
C TYR A 30 -3.43 3.94 7.53
N ALA A 31 -2.39 4.49 6.91
CA ALA A 31 -1.07 4.58 7.51
C ALA A 31 -0.37 5.90 7.15
N THR A 32 0.60 6.27 7.98
CA THR A 32 1.55 7.35 7.70
C THR A 32 2.92 6.73 7.54
N SER A 33 3.62 7.10 6.47
CA SER A 33 5.03 6.75 6.26
C SER A 33 5.90 7.99 6.49
N SER A 34 6.94 7.87 7.30
CA SER A 34 7.79 9.00 7.70
C SER A 34 9.28 8.66 7.55
N LEU A 35 10.06 9.58 6.96
CA LEU A 35 11.52 9.45 6.80
C LEU A 35 12.18 10.81 7.06
N GLY A 36 12.84 10.93 8.22
CA GLY A 36 13.34 12.23 8.71
C GLY A 36 12.18 13.20 8.92
N ASP A 37 12.30 14.42 8.40
CA ASP A 37 11.26 15.46 8.51
C ASP A 37 10.13 15.33 7.46
N GLN A 38 10.21 14.32 6.59
CA GLN A 38 9.20 14.07 5.56
C GLN A 38 8.19 13.03 6.04
N SER A 39 6.91 13.28 5.78
CA SER A 39 5.85 12.31 6.03
C SER A 39 4.79 12.35 4.94
N MET A 40 4.14 11.20 4.72
CA MET A 40 2.99 11.10 3.84
C MET A 40 1.98 10.08 4.32
N THR A 41 0.71 10.37 4.09
CA THR A 41 -0.36 9.39 4.22
C THR A 41 -0.30 8.38 3.08
N CYS A 42 -0.58 7.11 3.37
CA CYS A 42 -0.67 6.04 2.40
C CYS A 42 -1.70 4.98 2.81
N ILE A 43 -2.02 4.10 1.86
CA ILE A 43 -2.81 2.90 2.10
C ILE A 43 -1.86 1.71 2.08
N TYR A 44 -1.86 0.94 3.17
CA TYR A 44 -1.13 -0.31 3.27
C TYR A 44 -2.06 -1.50 3.02
N LYS A 45 -1.71 -2.31 2.03
CA LYS A 45 -2.40 -3.55 1.64
C LYS A 45 -1.50 -4.74 2.01
N PRO A 46 -1.71 -5.39 3.17
CA PRO A 46 -0.90 -6.55 3.54
C PRO A 46 -1.26 -7.74 2.63
N ILE A 47 -0.23 -8.50 2.24
CA ILE A 47 -0.41 -9.80 1.54
C ILE A 47 -0.95 -10.85 2.53
N ALA A 48 -0.49 -10.79 3.79
CA ALA A 48 -0.93 -11.72 4.82
C ALA A 48 -2.42 -11.51 5.15
N GLY A 49 -3.19 -12.60 5.11
CA GLY A 49 -4.62 -12.58 5.42
C GLY A 49 -5.51 -12.05 4.28
N GLU A 50 -4.95 -11.89 3.08
CA GLU A 50 -5.72 -11.61 1.88
C GLU A 50 -6.72 -12.72 1.54
N ARG A 51 -7.90 -12.32 1.04
CA ARG A 51 -8.84 -13.18 0.32
C ARG A 51 -8.47 -13.21 -1.16
N ALA A 52 -8.41 -14.41 -1.72
CA ALA A 52 -8.10 -14.66 -3.13
C ALA A 52 -8.98 -13.85 -4.08
N LEU A 53 -8.39 -13.40 -5.18
CA LEU A 53 -9.03 -12.63 -6.23
C LEU A 53 -9.54 -13.54 -7.35
N TRP A 54 -10.73 -13.25 -7.87
CA TRP A 54 -11.31 -14.04 -8.97
C TRP A 54 -10.62 -13.78 -10.32
N ASP A 55 -10.05 -12.58 -10.49
CA ASP A 55 -9.44 -12.06 -11.71
C ASP A 55 -7.90 -12.05 -11.67
N PHE A 56 -7.30 -12.47 -10.57
CA PHE A 56 -5.85 -12.51 -10.40
C PHE A 56 -5.42 -13.78 -9.64
N PRO A 57 -5.66 -14.97 -10.24
CA PRO A 57 -5.59 -16.25 -9.53
C PRO A 57 -4.18 -16.66 -9.09
N ASP A 58 -3.16 -16.25 -9.84
CA ASP A 58 -1.75 -16.63 -9.59
C ASP A 58 -1.00 -15.64 -8.68
N GLY A 59 -1.63 -14.53 -8.30
CA GLY A 59 -1.00 -13.45 -7.56
C GLY A 59 -1.83 -12.96 -6.38
N ASN A 60 -1.41 -11.82 -5.83
CA ASN A 60 -2.07 -11.20 -4.70
C ASN A 60 -2.47 -9.75 -5.01
N LEU A 61 -3.37 -9.19 -4.22
CA LEU A 61 -3.94 -7.87 -4.41
C LEU A 61 -2.86 -6.80 -4.36
N ALA A 62 -1.88 -6.91 -3.46
CA ALA A 62 -0.78 -5.95 -3.38
C ALA A 62 0.03 -5.91 -4.69
N GLN A 63 0.33 -7.07 -5.29
CA GLN A 63 0.99 -7.16 -6.58
C GLN A 63 0.13 -6.64 -7.72
N ARG A 64 -1.17 -6.93 -7.71
CA ARG A 64 -2.11 -6.41 -8.71
C ARG A 64 -2.16 -4.89 -8.69
N GLU A 65 -2.28 -4.27 -7.52
CA GLU A 65 -2.28 -2.81 -7.34
C GLU A 65 -0.96 -2.19 -7.83
N TYR A 66 0.17 -2.81 -7.51
CA TYR A 66 1.48 -2.37 -7.99
C TYR A 66 1.64 -2.50 -9.51
N ALA A 67 1.19 -3.63 -10.09
CA ALA A 67 1.20 -3.84 -11.53
C ALA A 67 0.33 -2.81 -12.26
N SER A 68 -0.86 -2.51 -11.73
CA SER A 68 -1.75 -1.46 -12.24
C SER A 68 -1.07 -0.10 -12.27
N TYR A 69 -0.37 0.27 -11.18
CA TYR A 69 0.43 1.50 -11.12
C TYR A 69 1.55 1.55 -12.17
N LEU A 70 2.20 0.43 -12.48
CA LEU A 70 3.30 0.41 -13.47
C LEU A 70 2.82 0.61 -14.91
N VAL A 71 1.56 0.33 -15.20
CA VAL A 71 1.00 0.36 -16.58
C VAL A 71 0.03 1.53 -16.81
N SER A 72 -0.15 2.41 -15.83
CA SER A 72 -1.06 3.57 -15.87
C SER A 72 -0.30 4.90 -15.84
#